data_AF-A0A016W9M1-F1
#
_entry.id   AF-A0A016W9M1-F1
#
_cell.length_a   1.000
_cell.length_b   1.000
_cell.length_c   1.000
_cell.angle_alpha   90.00
_cell.angle_beta   90.00
_cell.angle_gamma   90.00
#
_symmetry.space_group_name_H-M   'P 1'
#
loop_
_entity.id
_entity.type
_entity.pdbx_description
1 polymer ?
#
loop_
_entity_poly.entity_id
_entity_poly.type
_entity_poly.pdbx_seq_one_letter_code
_entity_poly.pdbx_strand_id
1 'polypeptide(L)'
;MISFDLPISDSFVVSHAFPPVSLSRALSRYQQEIFAVRVDSGPMIRKKIEDFEKLYSKFKDNLPVSTAAPPKKKLLQADAKLQEKRRQWIVALSQTLLSNYYS
;
A
#
# COMPACT_ATOMS: atom_id res chain seq x y z
N MET A 1 -10.63 31.22 -11.21
CA MET A 1 -9.70 30.09 -11.41
C MET A 1 -9.47 29.49 -10.03
N ILE A 2 -10.26 28.47 -9.66
CA ILE A 2 -10.30 28.01 -8.27
C ILE A 2 -9.14 27.03 -8.06
N SER A 3 -8.13 27.48 -7.32
CA SER A 3 -7.11 26.63 -6.73
C SER A 3 -7.76 25.82 -5.62
N PHE A 4 -7.80 24.49 -5.76
CA PHE A 4 -8.22 23.60 -4.68
C PHE A 4 -6.96 22.98 -4.07
N ASP A 5 -6.58 23.53 -2.93
CA ASP A 5 -5.57 23.01 -2.04
C ASP A 5 -6.17 21.91 -1.14
N LEU A 6 -5.35 20.87 -0.89
CA LEU A 6 -5.44 19.83 0.17
C LEU A 6 -6.45 18.65 0.01
N PRO A 7 -6.11 17.41 0.48
CA PRO A 7 -5.65 17.17 1.85
C PRO A 7 -4.51 16.16 2.11
N ILE A 8 -3.71 16.47 3.13
CA ILE A 8 -3.04 15.58 4.10
C ILE A 8 -2.28 14.38 3.49
N SER A 9 -1.01 14.61 3.13
CA SER A 9 -0.03 13.52 2.96
C SER A 9 0.48 13.07 4.32
N ASP A 10 -0.14 12.05 4.88
CA ASP A 10 0.48 11.25 5.92
C ASP A 10 1.44 10.27 5.22
N SER A 11 2.72 10.64 5.13
CA SER A 11 3.76 9.80 4.54
C SER A 11 4.48 9.05 5.65
N PHE A 12 4.36 7.73 5.66
CA PHE A 12 5.09 6.87 6.59
C PHE A 12 6.25 6.20 5.87
N VAL A 13 7.44 6.26 6.47
CA VAL A 13 8.65 5.57 6.00
C VAL A 13 8.95 4.43 6.97
N VAL A 14 8.99 3.19 6.48
CA VAL A 14 9.47 2.05 7.28
C VAL A 14 10.92 1.77 6.89
N SER A 15 11.85 2.13 7.76
CA SER A 15 13.28 1.84 7.60
C SER A 15 13.65 0.53 8.33
N HIS A 16 13.76 -0.57 7.59
CA HIS A 16 14.44 -1.79 8.05
C HIS A 16 15.09 -2.47 6.83
N ALA A 17 16.39 -2.76 6.89
CA ALA A 17 17.27 -3.65 6.08
C ALA A 17 17.06 -3.79 4.55
N PHE A 18 16.06 -3.13 3.99
CA PHE A 18 15.53 -3.22 2.63
C PHE A 18 15.23 -1.80 2.16
N PRO A 19 15.16 -1.58 0.83
CA PRO A 19 14.87 -0.26 0.27
C PRO A 19 13.63 0.40 0.94
N PRO A 20 13.73 1.62 1.50
CA PRO A 20 12.63 2.30 2.16
C PRO A 20 11.38 2.39 1.25
N VAL A 21 10.28 1.82 1.73
CA VAL A 21 8.97 1.94 1.09
C VAL A 21 8.21 3.08 1.76
N SER A 22 7.93 4.14 1.00
CA SER A 22 7.05 5.23 1.41
C SER A 22 5.64 4.98 0.89
N LEU A 23 4.64 5.11 1.76
CA LEU A 23 3.24 4.96 1.37
C LEU A 23 2.43 6.16 1.85
N SER A 24 1.71 6.80 0.93
CA SER A 24 0.73 7.85 1.23
C SER A 24 -0.62 7.53 0.62
N ARG A 25 -1.67 8.05 1.26
CA ARG A 25 -3.06 7.90 0.80
C ARG A 25 -3.46 9.13 -0.01
N ALA A 26 -4.21 8.90 -1.08
CA ALA A 26 -4.83 9.97 -1.87
C ALA A 26 -6.22 9.55 -2.33
N LEU A 27 -7.06 10.53 -2.64
CA LEU A 27 -8.30 10.30 -3.38
C LEU A 27 -8.06 10.50 -4.87
N SER A 28 -8.63 9.61 -5.67
CA SER A 28 -8.71 9.79 -7.12
C SER A 28 -9.66 10.92 -7.48
N ARG A 29 -9.66 11.29 -8.77
CA ARG A 29 -10.67 12.21 -9.34
C ARG A 29 -12.12 11.74 -9.15
N TYR A 30 -12.34 10.45 -8.93
CA TYR A 30 -13.66 9.86 -8.70
C TYR A 30 -13.93 9.55 -7.23
N GLN A 31 -13.20 10.17 -6.29
CA GLN A 31 -13.28 9.91 -4.84
C GLN A 31 -12.98 8.46 -4.43
N GLN A 32 -12.45 7.65 -5.35
CA GLN A 32 -11.94 6.32 -5.04
C GLN A 32 -10.60 6.44 -4.32
N GLU A 33 -10.41 5.64 -3.29
CA GLU A 33 -9.18 5.61 -2.51
C GLU A 33 -8.03 4.98 -3.31
N ILE A 34 -6.89 5.67 -3.30
CA ILE A 34 -5.67 5.27 -3.99
C ILE A 34 -4.52 5.29 -2.98
N PHE A 35 -3.66 4.30 -3.10
CA PHE A 35 -2.41 4.20 -2.39
C PHE A 35 -1.27 4.62 -3.32
N ALA A 36 -0.51 5.63 -2.91
CA ALA A 36 0.69 6.08 -3.60
C ALA A 36 1.91 5.45 -2.92
N VAL A 37 2.57 4.52 -3.62
CA VAL A 37 3.75 3.80 -3.15
C VAL A 37 4.98 4.36 -3.85
N ARG A 38 6.03 4.62 -3.10
CA ARG A 38 7.38 4.87 -3.62
C ARG A 38 8.34 3.88 -2.96
N VAL A 39 9.18 3.25 -3.76
CA VAL A 39 10.32 2.46 -3.28
C VAL A 39 11.56 3.32 -3.50
N ASP A 40 12.34 3.55 -2.44
CA ASP A 40 13.52 4.43 -2.43
C ASP A 40 13.22 5.84 -2.98
N SER A 41 14.12 6.34 -3.83
CA SER A 41 14.01 7.56 -4.61
C SER A 41 13.34 7.32 -5.97
N GLY A 42 12.69 6.17 -6.16
CA GLY A 42 12.04 5.79 -7.41
C GLY A 42 10.78 6.60 -7.73
N PRO A 43 10.18 6.37 -8.92
CA PRO A 43 8.94 7.01 -9.30
C PRO A 43 7.80 6.63 -8.35
N MET A 44 6.95 7.61 -8.02
CA MET A 44 5.75 7.38 -7.22
C MET A 44 4.69 6.66 -8.06
N ILE A 45 4.25 5.48 -7.62
CA ILE A 45 3.23 4.68 -8.29
C ILE A 45 1.91 4.83 -7.53
N ARG A 46 0.82 5.06 -8.25
CA ARG A 46 -0.53 5.21 -7.69
C ARG A 46 -1.41 4.04 -8.09
N LYS A 47 -1.87 3.24 -7.11
CA LYS A 47 -2.68 2.03 -7.35
C LYS A 47 -3.82 1.91 -6.35
N LYS A 48 -4.89 1.23 -6.75
CA LYS A 48 -6.00 0.93 -5.85
C LYS A 48 -5.71 -0.33 -5.04
N ILE A 49 -6.48 -0.56 -3.98
CA ILE A 49 -6.34 -1.80 -3.18
C ILE A 49 -6.54 -3.06 -4.04
N GLU A 50 -7.45 -3.04 -5.03
CA GLU A 50 -7.71 -4.21 -5.87
C GLU A 50 -6.51 -4.59 -6.75
N ASP A 51 -5.66 -3.61 -7.09
CA ASP A 51 -4.43 -3.88 -7.84
C ASP A 51 -3.41 -4.66 -6.98
N PHE A 52 -3.29 -4.31 -5.69
CA PHE A 52 -2.44 -5.04 -4.75
C PHE A 52 -2.99 -6.43 -4.43
N GLU A 53 -4.31 -6.59 -4.33
CA GLU A 53 -4.96 -7.89 -4.16
C GLU A 53 -4.71 -8.82 -5.36
N LYS A 54 -4.77 -8.29 -6.58
CA LYS A 54 -4.41 -9.02 -7.80
C LYS A 54 -2.93 -9.40 -7.80
N LEU A 55 -2.05 -8.49 -7.38
CA LEU A 55 -0.62 -8.77 -7.25
C LEU A 55 -0.37 -9.91 -6.26
N TYR A 56 -0.93 -9.82 -5.04
CA TYR A 56 -0.86 -10.89 -4.04
C TYR A 56 -1.34 -12.22 -4.61
N SER A 57 -2.47 -12.24 -5.31
CA SER A 57 -3.03 -13.48 -5.87
C SER A 57 -2.12 -14.15 -6.90
N LYS A 58 -1.30 -13.38 -7.64
CA LYS A 58 -0.32 -13.89 -8.60
C LYS A 58 0.93 -14.45 -7.92
N PHE A 59 1.33 -13.87 -6.78
CA PHE A 59 2.57 -14.23 -6.10
C PHE A 59 2.36 -15.10 -4.87
N LYS A 60 1.12 -15.33 -4.41
CA LYS A 60 0.79 -16.05 -3.17
C LYS A 60 1.52 -17.39 -3.03
N ASP A 61 1.72 -18.11 -4.12
CA ASP A 61 2.35 -19.44 -4.12
C ASP A 61 3.88 -19.35 -4.02
N ASN A 62 4.46 -18.18 -4.31
CA ASN A 62 5.88 -17.84 -4.21
C ASN A 62 6.19 -16.95 -2.99
N LEU A 63 5.17 -16.60 -2.20
CA LEU A 63 5.35 -15.82 -0.99
C LEU A 63 5.58 -16.75 0.21
N PRO A 64 6.35 -16.31 1.22
CA PRO A 64 6.44 -17.03 2.48
C PRO A 64 5.05 -17.32 3.05
N VAL A 65 4.86 -18.49 3.64
CA VAL A 65 3.59 -18.89 4.28
C VAL A 65 3.14 -17.88 5.36
N SER A 66 4.10 -17.15 5.95
CA SER A 66 3.84 -16.11 6.94
C SER A 66 3.27 -14.80 6.35
N THR A 67 3.23 -14.63 5.02
CA THR A 67 2.68 -13.40 4.42
C THR A 67 1.17 -13.36 4.61
N ALA A 68 0.71 -12.33 5.35
CA ALA A 68 -0.70 -12.18 5.67
C ALA A 68 -1.56 -11.94 4.41
N ALA A 69 -2.80 -12.44 4.44
CA ALA A 69 -3.77 -12.21 3.37
C ALA A 69 -4.30 -10.75 3.35
N PRO A 70 -4.85 -10.29 2.21
CA PRO A 70 -5.38 -8.93 2.08
C PRO A 70 -6.48 -8.58 3.11
N PRO A 71 -6.40 -7.40 3.77
CA PRO A 71 -7.43 -6.96 4.71
C PRO A 71 -8.78 -6.67 4.02
N LYS A 72 -9.78 -7.49 4.32
CA LYS A 72 -11.16 -7.33 3.80
C LYS A 72 -12.02 -6.48 4.72
N LYS A 73 -12.99 -5.79 4.13
CA LYS A 73 -14.00 -5.02 4.87
C LYS A 73 -14.87 -5.97 5.69
N LYS A 74 -14.89 -5.79 7.00
CA LYS A 74 -15.82 -6.47 7.92
C LYS A 74 -17.02 -5.55 8.19
N LEU A 75 -18.21 -6.12 8.35
CA LEU A 75 -19.48 -5.38 8.45
C LEU A 75 -19.49 -4.31 9.57
N LEU A 76 -18.70 -4.50 10.63
CA LEU A 76 -18.67 -3.64 11.82
C LEU A 76 -17.35 -2.86 12.01
N GLN A 77 -16.45 -2.88 11.02
CA GLN A 77 -15.14 -2.22 11.17
C GLN A 77 -15.20 -0.77 10.64
N ALA A 78 -14.75 0.18 11.47
CA ALA A 78 -14.56 1.57 11.05
C ALA A 78 -13.62 1.65 9.85
N ASP A 79 -14.02 2.39 8.81
CA ASP A 79 -13.27 2.48 7.55
C ASP A 79 -11.83 2.95 7.79
N ALA A 80 -11.59 3.94 8.65
CA ALA A 80 -10.23 4.41 8.99
C ALA A 80 -9.32 3.28 9.51
N LYS A 81 -9.83 2.39 10.37
CA LYS A 81 -9.07 1.25 10.90
C LYS A 81 -8.80 0.20 9.83
N LEU A 82 -9.73 0.00 8.90
CA LEU A 82 -9.52 -0.88 7.75
C LEU A 82 -8.44 -0.32 6.83
N GLN A 83 -8.44 0.99 6.58
CA GLN A 83 -7.46 1.63 5.70
C GLN A 83 -6.06 1.59 6.28
N GLU A 84 -5.91 1.80 7.58
CA GLU A 84 -4.60 1.66 8.22
C GLU A 84 -4.06 0.24 8.11
N LYS A 85 -4.92 -0.78 8.28
CA LYS A 85 -4.54 -2.18 8.05
C LYS A 85 -4.12 -2.43 6.61
N ARG A 86 -4.83 -1.86 5.63
CA ARG A 86 -4.48 -1.97 4.20
C ARG A 86 -3.14 -1.31 3.92
N ARG A 87 -2.89 -0.13 4.50
CA ARG A 87 -1.62 0.59 4.41
C ARG A 87 -0.45 -0.28 4.91
N GLN A 88 -0.56 -0.79 6.13
CA GLN A 88 0.45 -1.67 6.73
C GLN A 88 0.67 -2.95 5.91
N TRP A 89 -0.42 -3.54 5.41
CA TRP A 89 -0.35 -4.74 4.58
C TRP A 89 0.35 -4.50 3.23
N ILE A 90 0.08 -3.38 2.55
CA ILE A 90 0.76 -3.02 1.29
C ILE A 90 2.26 -2.85 1.50
N VAL A 91 2.66 -2.19 2.61
CA VAL A 91 4.08 -2.02 2.95
C VAL A 91 4.75 -3.39 3.17
N ALA A 92 4.15 -4.24 4.00
CA ALA A 92 4.68 -5.58 4.29
C ALA A 92 4.78 -6.47 3.04
N LEU A 93 3.75 -6.45 2.17
CA LEU A 93 3.76 -7.17 0.90
C LEU A 93 4.89 -6.67 -0.01
N SER A 94 5.02 -5.35 -0.15
CA SER A 94 6.05 -4.74 -1.00
C SER A 94 7.46 -5.08 -0.49
N GLN A 95 7.68 -4.99 0.82
CA GLN A 95 8.95 -5.37 1.44
C GLN A 95 9.28 -6.84 1.22
N THR A 96 8.29 -7.74 1.38
CA THR A 96 8.49 -9.18 1.15
C THR A 96 8.90 -9.47 -0.29
N LEU A 97 8.22 -8.85 -1.26
CA LEU A 97 8.53 -9.02 -2.68
C LEU A 97 9.93 -8.49 -3.02
N LEU A 98 10.32 -7.34 -2.48
CA LEU A 98 11.65 -6.77 -2.69
C LEU A 98 12.74 -7.63 -2.04
N SER A 99 12.49 -8.16 -0.83
CA SER A 99 13.44 -9.03 -0.13
C SER A 99 13.73 -10.31 -0.90
N ASN A 100 12.71 -10.90 -1.53
CA ASN A 100 12.86 -12.08 -2.39
C ASN A 100 13.58 -11.78 -3.71
N TYR A 101 13.57 -10.54 -4.19
CA TYR A 101 14.27 -10.16 -5.43
C TYR A 101 15.77 -9.92 -5.22
N TYR A 102 16.16 -9.39 -4.06
CA TYR A 102 17.57 -9.10 -3.72
C TYR A 102 18.29 -10.26 -3.02
N SER A 103 17.63 -11.40 -2.79
CA SER A 103 18.24 -12.62 -2.22
C SER A 103 18.85 -13.53 -3.27
#